data_AF-A0AAE0SCN9-F1
#
_entry.id   AF-A0AAE0SCN9-F1
#
_cell.length_a   1.000
_cell.length_b   1.000
_cell.length_c   1.000
_cell.angle_alpha   90.00
_cell.angle_beta   90.00
_cell.angle_gamma   90.00
#
_symmetry.space_group_name_H-M   'P 1'
#
loop_
_entity.id
_entity.type
_entity.pdbx_description
1 polymer ?
#
loop_
_entity_poly.entity_id
_entity_poly.type
_entity_poly.pdbx_seq_one_letter_code
_entity_poly.pdbx_strand_id
1 'polypeptide(L)'
;MHLNELYTPNAILFRLIDPGNDLNAHHWRKRWRKAGAPPHNILPSKGNVHIVANRDFVDFLVNNKTAKDFYKWTTHTEVPDETFFSSMNHNPHLRIRGQYLGPDLPDAEDYFARFKIKMRLLFAECHGKVVRDICIPGVGDLPFIKMSKKMFLNKIHWDYQSFVLDCLEELIYNTTRDEYFGLLNFDSSIYKQAVFVQKKVP
;
A
#
# COMPACT_ATOMS: atom_id res chain seq x y z
N MET A 1 -15.38 -17.68 -9.50
CA MET A 1 -14.00 -17.21 -9.76
C MET A 1 -13.33 -18.19 -10.72
N HIS A 2 -13.45 -17.97 -12.03
CA HIS A 2 -12.65 -18.71 -13.00
C HIS A 2 -11.22 -18.17 -12.92
N LEU A 3 -10.29 -19.00 -12.43
CA LEU A 3 -8.86 -18.73 -12.29
C LEU A 3 -8.14 -18.43 -13.63
N ASN A 4 -8.85 -18.43 -14.76
CA ASN A 4 -8.28 -18.31 -16.11
C ASN A 4 -8.21 -16.87 -16.64
N GLU A 5 -8.87 -15.89 -16.01
CA GLU A 5 -8.81 -14.49 -16.48
C GLU A 5 -7.62 -13.68 -15.92
N LEU A 6 -6.87 -14.26 -14.96
CA LEU A 6 -5.57 -13.73 -14.52
C LEU A 6 -4.46 -13.91 -15.57
N TYR A 7 -4.74 -14.62 -16.67
CA TYR A 7 -3.82 -14.87 -17.79
C TYR A 7 -4.19 -14.09 -19.07
N THR A 8 -4.93 -12.98 -18.96
CA THR A 8 -5.06 -12.04 -20.08
C THR A 8 -3.96 -10.96 -19.99
N PRO A 9 -3.42 -10.47 -21.13
CA PRO A 9 -2.48 -9.34 -21.14
C PRO A 9 -3.08 -8.05 -20.55
N ASN A 10 -4.39 -8.04 -20.30
CA ASN A 10 -5.18 -6.95 -19.74
C ASN A 10 -5.57 -7.16 -18.27
N ALA A 11 -5.08 -8.23 -17.61
CA ALA A 11 -5.18 -8.34 -16.17
C ALA A 11 -4.56 -7.08 -15.55
N ILE A 12 -5.30 -6.41 -14.67
CA ILE A 12 -4.84 -5.24 -13.92
C ILE A 12 -3.66 -5.72 -13.09
N LEU A 13 -2.46 -5.65 -13.67
CA LEU A 13 -1.22 -5.95 -12.99
C LEU A 13 -1.13 -4.86 -11.93
N PHE A 14 -1.40 -5.26 -10.69
CA PHE A 14 -1.21 -4.44 -9.52
C PHE A 14 0.29 -4.15 -9.37
N ARG A 15 0.73 -3.12 -10.11
CA ARG A 15 2.08 -2.58 -10.17
C ARG A 15 2.26 -1.63 -9.01
N LEU A 16 3.51 -1.48 -8.58
CA LEU A 16 3.87 -0.94 -7.28
C LEU A 16 3.07 0.26 -6.79
N ILE A 17 2.40 0.08 -5.65
CA ILE A 17 1.61 1.13 -5.00
C ILE A 17 2.16 1.28 -3.59
N ASP A 18 3.18 2.12 -3.44
CA ASP A 18 3.52 2.72 -2.16
C ASP A 18 4.03 4.13 -2.46
N PRO A 19 3.23 5.19 -2.23
CA PRO A 19 3.80 6.52 -2.10
C PRO A 19 4.60 6.50 -0.81
N GLY A 20 5.89 6.76 -0.93
CA GLY A 20 6.66 7.18 0.22
C GLY A 20 5.96 8.39 0.82
N ASN A 21 6.04 8.56 2.13
CA ASN A 21 5.47 9.72 2.80
C ASN A 21 6.52 10.79 3.08
N ASP A 22 7.83 10.52 2.87
CA ASP A 22 8.89 11.54 2.91
C ASP A 22 10.14 11.09 2.10
N LEU A 23 10.54 11.84 1.06
CA LEU A 23 11.79 11.60 0.28
C LEU A 23 12.96 12.45 0.74
N ASN A 24 12.71 13.53 1.46
CA ASN A 24 13.73 14.46 1.93
C ASN A 24 13.23 15.16 3.19
N ALA A 25 13.60 14.68 4.37
CA ALA A 25 13.36 15.48 5.56
C ALA A 25 14.47 15.26 6.58
N HIS A 26 15.16 16.35 6.90
CA HIS A 26 16.03 16.52 8.07
C HIS A 26 15.46 15.93 9.37
N HIS A 27 14.13 15.74 9.45
CA HIS A 27 13.39 15.14 10.57
C HIS A 27 13.63 13.63 10.75
N TRP A 28 13.87 12.85 9.69
CA TRP A 28 14.03 11.38 9.79
C TRP A 28 15.48 10.93 9.88
N ARG A 29 16.45 11.85 9.92
CA ARG A 29 17.87 11.52 10.15
C ARG A 29 18.03 10.57 11.33
N LYS A 30 17.25 10.74 12.41
CA LYS A 30 17.31 9.86 13.59
C LYS A 30 16.98 8.39 13.27
N ARG A 31 16.00 8.12 12.39
CA ARG A 31 15.53 6.77 12.02
C ARG A 31 16.63 5.91 11.40
N TRP A 32 17.51 6.55 10.62
CA TRP A 32 18.56 5.88 9.86
C TRP A 32 19.98 6.17 10.39
N ARG A 33 20.14 7.13 11.30
CA ARG A 33 21.45 7.57 11.82
C ARG A 33 22.32 6.43 12.31
N LYS A 34 21.73 5.46 13.02
CA LYS A 34 22.47 4.31 13.58
C LYS A 34 22.99 3.34 12.52
N ALA A 35 22.35 3.29 11.35
CA ALA A 35 22.72 2.39 10.26
C ALA A 35 23.91 2.90 9.43
N GLY A 36 24.31 4.16 9.60
CA GLY A 36 25.36 4.78 8.78
C GLY A 36 24.89 5.07 7.35
N ALA A 37 25.85 5.24 6.43
CA ALA A 37 25.55 5.55 5.05
C ALA A 37 24.88 4.36 4.33
N PRO A 38 23.76 4.55 3.62
CA PRO A 38 23.12 3.50 2.84
C PRO A 38 24.00 3.10 1.64
N PRO A 39 24.01 1.81 1.24
CA PRO A 39 24.79 1.35 0.10
C PRO A 39 24.17 1.79 -1.23
N HIS A 40 24.95 1.67 -2.31
CA HIS A 40 24.48 1.82 -3.71
C HIS A 40 23.82 3.17 -4.05
N ASN A 41 24.23 4.24 -3.35
CA ASN A 41 23.67 5.59 -3.49
C ASN A 41 22.14 5.63 -3.35
N ILE A 42 21.58 4.71 -2.55
CA ILE A 42 20.14 4.69 -2.29
C ILE A 42 19.82 5.79 -1.27
N LEU A 43 18.85 6.63 -1.60
CA LEU A 43 18.25 7.58 -0.67
C LEU A 43 17.13 6.86 0.08
N PRO A 44 17.25 6.65 1.41
CA PRO A 44 16.20 5.98 2.15
C PRO A 44 14.94 6.84 2.16
N SER A 45 13.79 6.21 1.98
CA SER A 45 12.48 6.85 2.07
C SER A 45 11.61 6.15 3.10
N LYS A 46 10.72 6.92 3.72
CA LYS A 46 9.66 6.37 4.57
C LYS A 46 8.44 6.05 3.71
N GLY A 47 7.81 4.90 3.88
CA GLY A 47 6.54 4.55 3.23
C GLY A 47 5.63 3.73 4.14
N ASN A 48 4.65 3.06 3.54
CA ASN A 48 3.75 2.17 4.26
C ASN A 48 4.32 0.74 4.34
N VAL A 49 4.01 0.03 5.42
CA VAL A 49 4.41 -1.38 5.60
C VAL A 49 3.69 -2.33 4.63
N HIS A 50 2.47 -1.96 4.23
CA HIS A 50 1.71 -2.77 3.29
C HIS A 50 2.05 -2.26 1.90
N ILE A 51 2.28 -3.16 0.97
CA ILE A 51 2.56 -2.77 -0.41
C ILE A 51 1.73 -3.62 -1.33
N VAL A 52 1.57 -3.11 -2.53
CA VAL A 52 1.13 -3.87 -3.68
C VAL A 52 2.31 -3.86 -4.65
N ALA A 53 2.70 -5.00 -5.20
CA ALA A 53 3.89 -5.09 -6.05
C ALA A 53 3.70 -6.10 -7.19
N ASN A 54 4.35 -5.82 -8.33
CA ASN A 54 4.42 -6.75 -9.44
C ASN A 54 5.54 -7.78 -9.23
N ARG A 55 5.49 -8.87 -10.01
CA ARG A 55 6.45 -9.97 -9.91
C ARG A 55 7.90 -9.57 -10.21
N ASP A 56 8.12 -8.69 -11.18
CA ASP A 56 9.47 -8.25 -11.57
C ASP A 56 10.14 -7.42 -10.47
N PHE A 57 9.36 -6.62 -9.74
CA PHE A 57 9.84 -5.95 -8.54
C PHE A 57 10.24 -6.95 -7.45
N VAL A 58 9.36 -7.92 -7.17
CA VAL A 58 9.66 -8.97 -6.17
C VAL A 58 10.91 -9.75 -6.55
N ASP A 59 11.06 -10.11 -7.83
CA ASP A 59 12.25 -10.79 -8.35
C ASP A 59 13.52 -9.97 -8.10
N PHE A 60 13.49 -8.67 -8.41
CA PHE A 60 14.60 -7.78 -8.11
C PHE A 60 14.94 -7.77 -6.61
N LEU A 61 13.93 -7.64 -5.73
CA LEU A 61 14.16 -7.61 -4.28
C LEU A 61 14.84 -8.89 -3.77
N VAL A 62 14.40 -10.04 -4.28
CA VAL A 62 14.85 -11.36 -3.83
C VAL A 62 16.21 -11.74 -4.42
N ASN A 63 16.49 -11.34 -5.66
CA ASN A 63 17.65 -11.84 -6.40
C ASN A 63 18.78 -10.83 -6.56
N ASN A 64 18.49 -9.54 -6.63
CA ASN A 64 19.48 -8.51 -6.90
C ASN A 64 20.41 -8.22 -5.70
N LYS A 65 21.72 -8.08 -5.96
CA LYS A 65 22.72 -7.77 -4.93
C LYS A 65 22.47 -6.42 -4.27
N THR A 66 22.11 -5.39 -5.03
CA THR A 66 21.79 -4.05 -4.52
C THR A 66 20.65 -4.10 -3.51
N ALA A 67 19.58 -4.84 -3.82
CA ALA A 67 18.46 -5.01 -2.90
C ALA A 67 18.86 -5.75 -1.62
N LYS A 68 19.65 -6.83 -1.74
CA LYS A 68 20.14 -7.60 -0.58
C LYS A 68 21.07 -6.79 0.33
N ASP A 69 21.98 -6.02 -0.25
CA ASP A 69 22.90 -5.17 0.52
C ASP A 69 22.13 -4.07 1.26
N PHE A 70 21.14 -3.46 0.59
CA PHE A 70 20.25 -2.49 1.22
C PHE A 70 19.35 -3.12 2.30
N TYR A 71 18.83 -4.33 2.07
CA TYR A 71 18.06 -5.07 3.08
C TYR A 71 18.89 -5.28 4.35
N LYS A 72 20.14 -5.74 4.22
CA LYS A 72 21.07 -5.87 5.35
C LYS A 72 21.28 -4.54 6.07
N TRP A 73 21.50 -3.46 5.32
CA TRP A 73 21.60 -2.11 5.89
C TRP A 73 20.34 -1.71 6.68
N THR A 74 19.13 -2.01 6.18
CA THR A 74 17.88 -1.67 6.89
C THR A 74 17.74 -2.36 8.25
N THR A 75 18.38 -3.52 8.47
CA THR A 75 18.34 -4.22 9.77
C THR A 75 18.95 -3.41 10.93
N HIS A 76 19.73 -2.37 10.61
CA HIS A 76 20.33 -1.46 11.58
C HIS A 76 19.53 -0.15 11.78
N THR A 77 18.31 -0.06 11.23
CA THR A 77 17.43 1.12 11.34
C THR A 77 16.34 0.92 12.40
N GLU A 78 15.69 2.01 12.87
CA GLU A 78 14.68 1.91 13.93
C GLU A 78 13.36 1.24 13.48
N VAL A 79 13.02 1.31 12.19
CA VAL A 79 11.75 0.78 11.64
C VAL A 79 11.95 0.39 10.17
N PRO A 80 12.51 -0.81 9.91
CA PRO A 80 12.94 -1.25 8.58
C PRO A 80 11.79 -1.54 7.60
N ASP A 81 10.65 -1.99 8.11
CA ASP A 81 9.45 -2.36 7.36
C ASP A 81 8.79 -1.17 6.66
N GLU A 82 8.87 0.03 7.25
CA GLU A 82 8.48 1.30 6.62
C GLU A 82 9.61 1.96 5.81
N THR A 83 10.78 1.32 5.69
CA THR A 83 11.94 1.87 4.96
C THR A 83 12.23 1.10 3.68
N PHE A 84 12.31 -0.23 3.75
CA PHE A 84 12.88 -1.06 2.69
C PHE A 84 12.13 -0.94 1.36
N PHE A 85 10.85 -1.31 1.34
CA PHE A 85 10.04 -1.33 0.12
C PHE A 85 9.86 0.06 -0.48
N SER A 86 9.62 1.06 0.37
CA SER A 86 9.51 2.45 -0.06
C SER A 86 10.81 2.90 -0.75
N SER A 87 11.96 2.65 -0.15
CA SER A 87 13.25 3.07 -0.74
C SER A 87 13.49 2.39 -2.07
N MET A 88 13.16 1.10 -2.18
CA MET A 88 13.22 0.38 -3.45
C MET A 88 12.26 0.94 -4.49
N ASN A 89 11.13 1.55 -4.10
CA ASN A 89 10.18 2.17 -5.02
C ASN A 89 10.52 3.61 -5.44
N HIS A 90 11.34 4.34 -4.67
CA HIS A 90 11.59 5.78 -4.90
C HIS A 90 13.03 6.12 -5.26
N ASN A 91 13.78 5.16 -5.79
CA ASN A 91 15.15 5.36 -6.25
C ASN A 91 15.25 5.00 -7.74
N PRO A 92 14.78 5.87 -8.66
CA PRO A 92 14.65 5.57 -10.11
C PRO A 92 15.92 5.05 -10.79
N HIS A 93 17.10 5.37 -10.26
CA HIS A 93 18.37 4.87 -10.79
C HIS A 93 18.52 3.36 -10.67
N LEU A 94 17.74 2.71 -9.80
CA LEU A 94 17.68 1.25 -9.68
C LEU A 94 16.98 0.58 -10.87
N ARG A 95 16.18 1.34 -11.64
CA ARG A 95 15.49 0.90 -12.88
C ARG A 95 14.67 -0.38 -12.70
N ILE A 96 14.01 -0.51 -11.55
CA ILE A 96 13.17 -1.68 -11.27
C ILE A 96 11.83 -1.52 -11.99
N ARG A 97 11.35 -2.54 -12.71
CA ARG A 97 10.07 -2.42 -13.43
C ARG A 97 8.92 -2.10 -12.48
N GLY A 98 8.13 -1.10 -12.86
CA GLY A 98 6.98 -0.62 -12.11
C GLY A 98 7.34 0.30 -10.94
N GLN A 99 8.61 0.61 -10.75
CA GLN A 99 9.08 1.62 -9.81
C GLN A 99 8.53 3.00 -10.18
N TYR A 100 8.18 3.81 -9.18
CA TYR A 100 7.66 5.16 -9.39
C TYR A 100 8.72 6.13 -9.92
N LEU A 101 8.35 6.97 -10.89
CA LEU A 101 9.23 7.96 -11.55
C LEU A 101 8.86 9.41 -11.26
N GLY A 102 7.81 9.68 -10.48
CA GLY A 102 7.42 11.06 -10.21
C GLY A 102 8.38 11.77 -9.24
N PRO A 103 8.56 13.10 -9.38
CA PRO A 103 9.45 13.89 -8.53
C PRO A 103 8.89 14.06 -7.10
N ASP A 104 7.56 14.08 -6.98
CA ASP A 104 6.84 14.26 -5.72
C ASP A 104 6.21 12.95 -5.27
N LEU A 105 6.22 12.74 -3.97
CA LEU A 105 5.46 11.68 -3.34
C LEU A 105 3.96 11.89 -3.64
N PRO A 106 3.27 10.90 -4.21
CA PRO A 106 1.82 10.99 -4.37
C PRO A 106 1.16 11.24 -3.01
N ASP A 107 0.03 11.93 -3.01
CA ASP A 107 -0.73 12.16 -1.79
C ASP A 107 -1.07 10.80 -1.13
N ALA A 108 -1.16 10.76 0.20
CA ALA A 108 -1.48 9.54 0.94
C ALA A 108 -2.84 8.92 0.53
N GLU A 109 -3.70 9.71 -0.14
CA GLU A 109 -4.98 9.25 -0.69
C GLU A 109 -4.85 8.53 -2.05
N ASP A 110 -3.74 8.71 -2.77
CA ASP A 110 -3.45 7.97 -4.00
C ASP A 110 -3.02 6.52 -3.72
N TYR A 111 -2.94 6.10 -2.47
CA TYR A 111 -2.53 4.75 -2.11
C TYR A 111 -3.72 3.81 -1.93
N PHE A 112 -3.78 2.76 -2.77
CA PHE A 112 -4.88 1.80 -2.74
C PHE A 112 -4.65 0.54 -1.93
N ALA A 113 -3.44 0.25 -1.43
CA ALA A 113 -3.25 -1.09 -0.84
C ALA A 113 -4.01 -1.25 0.49
N ARG A 114 -4.06 -0.23 1.35
CA ARG A 114 -4.65 -0.41 2.69
C ARG A 114 -5.33 0.84 3.25
N PHE A 115 -6.61 0.69 3.58
CA PHE A 115 -7.39 1.66 4.36
C PHE A 115 -7.15 1.53 5.85
N LYS A 116 -7.01 2.67 6.50
CA LYS A 116 -6.81 2.83 7.94
C LYS A 116 -7.47 4.13 8.36
N ILE A 117 -8.31 4.09 9.38
CA ILE A 117 -8.78 5.30 10.04
C ILE A 117 -7.74 5.64 11.12
N LYS A 118 -7.00 6.73 10.90
CA LYS A 118 -5.98 7.23 11.81
C LYS A 118 -6.59 8.36 12.64
N MET A 119 -6.55 8.23 13.96
CA MET A 119 -7.17 9.23 14.85
C MET A 119 -6.43 10.57 14.90
N ARG A 120 -5.23 10.63 14.32
CA ARG A 120 -4.46 11.86 14.17
C ARG A 120 -4.94 12.74 13.00
N LEU A 121 -5.88 12.26 12.19
CA LEU A 121 -6.48 13.05 11.11
C LEU A 121 -7.57 13.96 11.69
N LEU A 122 -7.61 15.21 11.23
CA LEU A 122 -8.61 16.19 11.64
C LEU A 122 -10.01 15.66 11.28
N PHE A 123 -10.94 15.69 12.24
CA PHE A 123 -12.31 15.16 12.12
C PHE A 123 -12.45 13.64 11.95
N ALA A 124 -11.40 12.85 12.21
CA ALA A 124 -11.55 11.39 12.22
C ALA A 124 -12.42 10.94 13.41
N GLU A 125 -13.56 10.33 13.12
CA GLU A 125 -14.39 9.64 14.09
C GLU A 125 -14.17 8.13 13.99
N CYS A 126 -14.26 7.44 15.12
CA CYS A 126 -14.14 5.99 15.21
C CYS A 126 -15.29 5.46 16.06
N HIS A 127 -16.19 4.70 15.44
CA HIS A 127 -17.36 4.13 16.10
C HIS A 127 -17.09 2.79 16.77
N GLY A 128 -15.84 2.30 16.70
CA GLY A 128 -15.37 1.13 17.44
C GLY A 128 -14.42 1.53 18.57
N LYS A 129 -13.18 1.01 18.55
CA LYS A 129 -12.17 1.31 19.57
C LYS A 129 -10.84 1.72 18.94
N VAL A 130 -10.10 2.58 19.63
CA VAL A 130 -8.80 3.06 19.17
C VAL A 130 -7.68 2.30 19.85
N VAL A 131 -6.74 1.75 19.09
CA VAL A 131 -5.53 1.09 19.60
C VAL A 131 -4.31 1.62 18.87
N ARG A 132 -3.42 2.30 19.62
CA ARG A 132 -2.20 2.92 19.08
C ARG A 132 -2.49 3.86 17.91
N ASP A 133 -3.43 4.78 18.10
CA ASP A 133 -3.90 5.79 17.13
C ASP A 133 -4.54 5.25 15.84
N ILE A 134 -4.87 3.95 15.80
CA ILE A 134 -5.58 3.30 14.70
C ILE A 134 -6.96 2.85 15.20
N CYS A 135 -8.01 3.21 14.46
CA CYS A 135 -9.36 2.70 14.72
C CYS A 135 -9.46 1.22 14.35
N ILE A 136 -10.05 0.45 15.25
CA ILE A 136 -10.68 -0.83 14.97
C ILE A 136 -12.16 -0.51 14.78
N PRO A 137 -12.70 -0.61 13.56
CA PRO A 137 -13.99 -0.07 13.21
C PRO A 137 -15.13 -0.80 13.92
N GLY A 138 -16.18 -0.04 14.21
CA GLY A 138 -17.51 -0.55 14.58
C GLY A 138 -18.49 -0.44 13.41
N VAL A 139 -19.74 -0.85 13.65
CA VAL A 139 -20.80 -0.82 12.61
C VAL A 139 -21.00 0.59 12.02
N GLY A 140 -20.85 1.64 12.84
CA GLY A 140 -20.97 3.03 12.39
C GLY A 140 -19.90 3.46 11.37
N ASP A 141 -18.78 2.75 11.27
CA ASP A 141 -17.70 3.06 10.34
C ASP A 141 -17.88 2.42 8.95
N LEU A 142 -18.83 1.47 8.81
CA LEU A 142 -19.09 0.73 7.57
C LEU A 142 -19.36 1.63 6.35
N PRO A 143 -20.14 2.73 6.44
CA PRO A 143 -20.35 3.61 5.28
C PRO A 143 -19.04 4.19 4.75
N PHE A 144 -18.16 4.63 5.64
CA PHE A 144 -16.87 5.21 5.25
C PHE A 144 -15.92 4.15 4.67
N ILE A 145 -15.93 2.94 5.24
CA ILE A 145 -15.19 1.79 4.69
C ILE A 145 -15.67 1.47 3.27
N LYS A 146 -16.99 1.39 3.05
CA LYS A 146 -17.59 1.09 1.73
C LYS A 146 -17.25 2.15 0.68
N MET A 147 -17.11 3.41 1.07
CA MET A 147 -16.74 4.50 0.15
C MET A 147 -15.25 4.47 -0.24
N SER A 148 -14.41 3.81 0.55
CA SER A 148 -12.98 3.72 0.30
C SER A 148 -12.68 3.06 -1.04
N LYS A 149 -11.66 3.57 -1.73
CA LYS A 149 -11.14 2.98 -2.98
C LYS A 149 -9.95 2.07 -2.73
N LYS A 150 -9.64 1.78 -1.47
CA LYS A 150 -8.49 0.94 -1.09
C LYS A 150 -8.93 -0.53 -1.02
N MET A 151 -8.02 -1.44 -1.32
CA MET A 151 -8.29 -2.86 -1.52
C MET A 151 -8.47 -3.63 -0.20
N PHE A 152 -7.73 -3.24 0.84
CA PHE A 152 -7.74 -3.94 2.12
C PHE A 152 -8.05 -2.99 3.27
N LEU A 153 -8.75 -3.48 4.28
CA LEU A 153 -9.03 -2.75 5.52
C LEU A 153 -8.01 -3.09 6.62
N ASN A 154 -7.79 -2.14 7.53
CA ASN A 154 -7.02 -2.32 8.75
C ASN A 154 -7.52 -1.39 9.87
N LYS A 155 -7.78 -1.87 11.08
CA LYS A 155 -7.63 -3.26 11.61
C LYS A 155 -9.01 -3.83 11.88
N ILE A 156 -9.25 -5.11 11.59
CA ILE A 156 -10.44 -5.82 12.10
C ILE A 156 -9.97 -6.78 13.17
N HIS A 157 -10.75 -6.91 14.23
CA HIS A 157 -10.55 -7.88 15.30
C HIS A 157 -11.68 -8.89 15.23
N TRP A 158 -11.36 -10.18 15.09
CA TRP A 158 -12.38 -11.22 14.98
C TRP A 158 -13.25 -11.33 16.25
N ASP A 159 -12.68 -10.97 17.41
CA ASP A 159 -13.29 -11.04 18.73
C ASP A 159 -13.98 -9.72 19.16
N TYR A 160 -14.10 -8.75 18.26
CA TYR A 160 -14.65 -7.43 18.57
C TYR A 160 -15.44 -6.88 17.38
N GLN A 161 -16.72 -6.54 17.61
CA GLN A 161 -17.63 -6.03 16.56
C GLN A 161 -17.80 -7.03 15.40
N SER A 162 -18.20 -8.28 15.69
CA SER A 162 -18.37 -9.34 14.67
C SER A 162 -19.29 -8.91 13.52
N PHE A 163 -20.32 -8.11 13.79
CA PHE A 163 -21.20 -7.58 12.75
C PHE A 163 -20.48 -6.76 11.68
N VAL A 164 -19.35 -6.11 12.00
CA VAL A 164 -18.53 -5.43 10.99
C VAL A 164 -17.95 -6.44 10.01
N LEU A 165 -17.49 -7.59 10.50
CA LEU A 165 -16.98 -8.66 9.66
C LEU A 165 -18.11 -9.25 8.80
N ASP A 166 -19.25 -9.60 9.43
CA ASP A 166 -20.41 -10.17 8.74
C ASP A 166 -20.90 -9.27 7.60
N CYS A 167 -21.05 -7.96 7.86
CA CYS A 167 -21.49 -7.00 6.85
C CYS A 167 -20.47 -6.82 5.71
N LEU A 168 -19.16 -6.89 6.00
CA LEU A 168 -18.13 -6.79 4.97
C LEU A 168 -18.05 -8.06 4.12
N GLU A 169 -18.23 -9.24 4.71
CA GLU A 169 -18.32 -10.50 4.00
C GLU A 169 -19.53 -10.52 3.06
N GLU A 170 -20.70 -10.11 3.56
CA GLU A 170 -21.91 -10.00 2.76
C GLU A 170 -21.75 -8.97 1.62
N LEU A 171 -21.12 -7.82 1.90
CA LEU A 171 -20.81 -6.81 0.89
C LEU A 171 -19.94 -7.39 -0.24
N ILE A 172 -18.86 -8.09 0.10
CA ILE A 172 -17.94 -8.71 -0.87
C ILE A 172 -18.69 -9.77 -1.68
N TYR A 173 -19.47 -10.62 -1.02
CA TYR A 173 -20.25 -11.67 -1.68
C TYR A 173 -21.26 -11.08 -2.68
N ASN A 174 -22.09 -10.13 -2.23
CA ASN A 174 -23.10 -9.49 -3.07
C ASN A 174 -22.46 -8.75 -4.25
N THR A 175 -21.39 -7.99 -4.01
CA THR A 175 -20.65 -7.27 -5.07
C THR A 175 -20.11 -8.23 -6.12
N THR A 176 -19.49 -9.33 -5.69
CA THR A 176 -18.93 -10.35 -6.58
C THR A 176 -20.01 -11.08 -7.38
N ARG A 177 -21.11 -11.43 -6.70
CA ARG A 177 -22.27 -12.09 -7.31
C ARG A 177 -22.90 -11.19 -8.37
N ASP A 178 -23.15 -9.93 -8.04
CA ASP A 178 -23.82 -8.99 -8.92
C ASP A 178 -22.94 -8.63 -10.13
N GLU A 179 -21.61 -8.54 -9.96
CA GLU A 179 -20.67 -8.43 -11.07
C GLU A 179 -20.71 -9.66 -11.98
N TYR A 180 -20.71 -10.87 -11.41
CA TYR A 180 -20.79 -12.12 -12.17
C TYR A 180 -22.09 -12.23 -13.00
N PHE A 181 -23.21 -11.73 -12.48
CA PHE A 181 -24.49 -11.70 -13.19
C PHE A 181 -24.66 -10.48 -14.12
N GLY A 182 -23.67 -9.59 -14.21
CA GLY A 182 -23.75 -8.37 -15.03
C GLY A 182 -24.72 -7.31 -14.49
N LEU A 183 -25.10 -7.40 -13.21
CA LEU A 183 -25.93 -6.42 -12.50
C LEU A 183 -25.12 -5.25 -11.96
N LEU A 184 -23.82 -5.45 -11.79
CA LEU A 184 -22.86 -4.45 -11.36
C LEU A 184 -21.66 -4.46 -12.29
N ASN A 185 -21.11 -3.29 -12.61
CA ASN A 185 -19.87 -3.17 -13.38
C ASN A 185 -18.76 -2.60 -12.49
N PHE A 186 -17.65 -3.32 -12.41
CA PHE A 186 -16.47 -2.83 -11.70
C PHE A 186 -15.75 -1.74 -12.51
N ASP A 187 -15.81 -0.50 -12.03
CA ASP A 187 -15.06 0.60 -12.62
C ASP A 187 -13.58 0.57 -12.19
N SER A 188 -12.74 0.11 -13.11
CA SER A 188 -11.28 0.07 -12.93
C SER A 188 -10.56 1.37 -13.30
N SER A 189 -11.28 2.39 -13.78
CA SER A 189 -10.70 3.63 -14.32
C SER A 189 -9.80 4.34 -13.31
N ILE A 190 -10.26 4.48 -12.06
CA ILE A 190 -9.52 5.12 -10.97
C ILE A 190 -8.17 4.46 -10.70
N TYR A 191 -8.10 3.13 -10.73
CA TYR A 191 -6.85 2.39 -10.52
C TYR A 191 -5.92 2.52 -11.73
N LYS A 192 -6.47 2.54 -12.94
CA LYS A 192 -5.70 2.69 -14.18
C LYS A 192 -5.09 4.09 -14.29
N GLN A 193 -5.83 5.12 -13.89
CA GLN A 193 -5.42 6.53 -14.00
C GLN A 193 -4.50 7.00 -12.88
N ALA A 194 -4.28 6.17 -11.87
CA ALA A 194 -3.50 6.54 -10.71
C ALA A 194 -2.05 6.92 -11.05
N VAL A 195 -1.51 7.91 -10.34
CA VAL A 195 -0.23 8.56 -10.69
C VAL A 195 0.94 7.56 -10.71
N PHE A 196 0.98 6.60 -9.80
CA PHE A 196 2.02 5.56 -9.76
C PHE A 196 1.85 4.48 -10.85
N VAL A 197 0.66 4.36 -11.46
CA VAL A 197 0.47 3.55 -12.67
C VAL A 197 0.96 4.31 -13.91
N GLN A 198 0.73 5.63 -13.95
CA GLN A 198 1.07 6.45 -15.10
C GLN A 198 2.57 6.82 -15.15
N LYS A 199 3.17 7.15 -14.01
CA LYS A 199 4.57 7.60 -13.89
C LYS A 199 5.44 6.49 -13.30
N LYS A 200 5.76 5.48 -14.10
CA LYS A 200 6.55 4.32 -13.65
C LYS A 200 7.60 3.88 -14.66
N VAL A 201 8.61 3.15 -14.17
CA VAL A 201 9.54 2.41 -15.03
C VAL A 201 8.75 1.33 -15.79
N PRO A 202 8.85 1.28 -17.14
CA PRO A 202 8.07 0.37 -17.97
C PRO A 202 8.38 -1.12 -17.75
#